data_AF-A0A927QMR7-F1
#
_entry.id   AF-A0A927QMR7-F1
#
_cell.length_a   1.000
_cell.length_b   1.000
_cell.length_c   1.000
_cell.angle_alpha   90.00
_cell.angle_beta   90.00
_cell.angle_gamma   90.00
#
_symmetry.space_group_name_H-M   'P 1'
#
loop_
_entity.id
_entity.type
_entity.pdbx_description
1 polymer ?
#
loop_
_entity_poly.entity_id
_entity_poly.type
_entity_poly.pdbx_seq_one_letter_code
_entity_poly.pdbx_strand_id
1 'polypeptide(L)'
;MMQLGEWKDVGTIKVQDQFPLLIKSTIKCNYGGVPIKITDCAQVNEPADIESAPKEAKKIKDFKISLELDTKIKSIVPFGIKDFKENEENQFFKFKLKISGDGVNDWQLDIKGKSGVIYTCYSSTQELDEVIVTGKSKRGPTSSTESSSEETSSPSLWPAGEYVINWDGFDAKGIYDSTLFNGEDLEAVITARKDGKQKNATVDFSTNYSEVQWTDVKIDRNAKIIYVTLRVNLTDGGAKGLSCYTYSEPEHTLSGEPNPFTGIKVKFCDWDKIPSSVIKPSQPIKKTRSKTFEQLRDLAIEGLAQYWGRNATRGKNVMLNGVVFEVFVNAVNLQDKSKTMDDIPLVYHTNGDSGRSGNTGGSYKDNNLDDNIMNLIPDTGVVQQLSYNAGYIKNDWKNDKLDGWRYYDDIDNGSSPYAAISKFKETAAHEIGHEILQAYYGTTFSWQHKGSSYYLPQNTKPIKGDKTIIDYFIPDFMSESSGEEYPKNGEIDLMKYYNNTPNPVDQTRLIADKNDVLGLIWLTKIKLK
;
A
#
# COMPACT_ATOMS: atom_id res chain seq x y z
N MET A 1 -14.15 56.57 -73.01
CA MET A 1 -13.43 56.20 -71.77
C MET A 1 -13.67 54.70 -71.55
N MET A 2 -12.64 53.85 -71.55
CA MET A 2 -12.81 52.42 -71.27
C MET A 2 -13.04 52.23 -69.77
N GLN A 3 -14.13 51.55 -69.39
CA GLN A 3 -14.36 51.15 -68.01
C GLN A 3 -13.78 49.75 -67.80
N LEU A 4 -12.74 49.65 -66.97
CA LEU A 4 -12.01 48.40 -66.71
C LEU A 4 -12.39 47.82 -65.35
N GLY A 5 -12.38 46.49 -65.24
CA GLY A 5 -12.51 45.77 -63.96
C GLY A 5 -11.16 45.63 -63.24
N GLU A 6 -11.07 44.70 -62.30
CA GLU A 6 -9.80 44.38 -61.63
C GLU A 6 -8.94 43.42 -62.46
N TRP A 7 -7.62 43.52 -62.28
CA TRP A 7 -6.66 42.60 -62.88
C TRP A 7 -6.76 41.20 -62.25
N LYS A 8 -6.69 40.18 -63.09
CA LYS A 8 -6.59 38.77 -62.70
C LYS A 8 -5.22 38.20 -63.08
N ASP A 9 -4.82 37.15 -62.37
CA ASP A 9 -3.56 36.42 -62.60
C ASP A 9 -2.30 37.30 -62.48
N VAL A 10 -2.30 38.21 -61.50
CA VAL A 10 -1.17 39.07 -61.13
C VAL A 10 -0.15 38.32 -60.25
N GLY A 11 1.04 38.89 -60.08
CA GLY A 11 2.07 38.35 -59.18
C GLY A 11 1.63 38.38 -57.71
N THR A 12 2.27 37.58 -56.87
CA THR A 12 1.90 37.43 -55.44
C THR A 12 2.62 38.38 -54.49
N ILE A 13 3.63 39.12 -54.97
CA ILE A 13 4.41 40.10 -54.21
C ILE A 13 4.03 41.49 -54.69
N LYS A 14 3.82 42.44 -53.78
CA LYS A 14 3.59 43.84 -54.17
C LYS A 14 4.92 44.53 -54.50
N VAL A 15 4.94 45.26 -55.60
CA VAL A 15 6.03 46.18 -55.99
C VAL A 15 5.41 47.58 -56.04
N GLN A 16 5.94 48.51 -55.25
CA GLN A 16 5.35 49.86 -55.10
C GLN A 16 3.84 49.79 -54.78
N ASP A 17 3.49 48.94 -53.81
CA ASP A 17 2.12 48.70 -53.33
C ASP A 17 1.11 48.13 -54.33
N GLN A 18 1.52 47.81 -55.56
CA GLN A 18 0.71 47.19 -56.59
C GLN A 18 1.20 45.77 -56.91
N PHE A 19 0.30 44.85 -57.27
CA PHE A 19 0.72 43.55 -57.75
C PHE A 19 1.27 43.67 -59.17
N PRO A 20 2.47 43.12 -59.48
CA PRO A 20 3.04 43.20 -60.81
C PRO A 20 2.20 42.39 -61.80
N LEU A 21 2.03 42.92 -63.01
CA LEU A 21 1.34 42.22 -64.08
C LEU A 21 2.27 41.17 -64.71
N LEU A 22 1.75 39.96 -64.83
CA LEU A 22 2.40 38.85 -65.53
C LEU A 22 1.95 38.85 -66.99
N ILE A 23 2.70 38.18 -67.87
CA ILE A 23 2.29 38.00 -69.29
C ILE A 23 0.89 37.35 -69.39
N LYS A 24 0.54 36.51 -68.42
CA LYS A 24 -0.78 35.86 -68.35
C LYS A 24 -1.88 36.74 -67.74
N SER A 25 -1.54 37.90 -67.18
CA SER A 25 -2.52 38.76 -66.51
C SER A 25 -3.56 39.29 -67.49
N THR A 26 -4.80 39.34 -67.04
CA THR A 26 -5.94 39.81 -67.84
C THR A 26 -6.73 40.86 -67.09
N ILE A 27 -7.31 41.81 -67.83
CA ILE A 27 -8.23 42.80 -67.27
C ILE A 27 -9.52 42.80 -68.08
N LYS A 28 -10.66 42.80 -67.39
CA LYS A 28 -11.96 42.79 -68.07
C LYS A 28 -12.28 44.19 -68.57
N CYS A 29 -12.62 44.32 -69.86
CA CYS A 29 -13.32 45.51 -70.34
C CYS A 29 -14.81 45.37 -69.97
N ASN A 30 -15.32 46.24 -69.10
CA ASN A 30 -16.72 46.19 -68.68
C ASN A 30 -17.67 46.60 -69.80
N TYR A 31 -17.16 47.25 -70.84
CA TYR A 31 -17.87 47.50 -72.09
C TYR A 31 -17.56 46.38 -73.09
N GLY A 32 -18.53 45.49 -73.35
CA GLY A 32 -18.38 44.35 -74.27
C GLY A 32 -17.95 43.03 -73.62
N GLY A 33 -17.56 43.02 -72.34
CA GLY A 33 -17.41 41.80 -71.54
C GLY A 33 -16.20 40.91 -71.89
N VAL A 34 -15.37 41.31 -72.86
CA VAL A 34 -14.21 40.55 -73.32
C VAL A 34 -12.98 40.87 -72.44
N PRO A 35 -12.21 39.84 -72.00
CA PRO A 35 -10.95 40.06 -71.31
C PRO A 35 -9.88 40.58 -72.28
N ILE A 36 -9.22 41.67 -71.89
CA ILE A 36 -8.04 42.22 -72.58
C ILE A 36 -6.81 41.51 -72.04
N LYS A 37 -5.96 41.02 -72.94
CA LYS A 37 -4.66 40.40 -72.63
C LYS A 37 -3.55 41.36 -73.00
N ILE A 38 -2.49 41.41 -72.19
CA ILE A 38 -1.26 42.09 -72.57
C ILE A 38 -0.46 41.12 -73.44
N THR A 39 -0.17 41.53 -74.68
CA THR A 39 0.71 40.78 -75.57
C THR A 39 1.90 41.69 -75.78
N ASP A 40 3.00 41.39 -75.08
CA ASP A 40 4.28 42.08 -75.14
C ASP A 40 4.36 43.44 -74.39
N CYS A 41 5.12 43.45 -73.30
CA CYS A 41 5.72 44.67 -72.77
C CYS A 41 7.23 44.57 -73.00
N ALA A 42 7.71 45.11 -74.12
CA ALA A 42 9.12 45.19 -74.50
C ALA A 42 9.98 46.08 -73.58
N GLN A 43 9.55 46.29 -72.33
CA GLN A 43 10.30 46.94 -71.27
C GLN A 43 10.66 45.89 -70.21
N VAL A 44 11.83 45.27 -70.39
CA VAL A 44 12.51 44.57 -69.30
C VAL A 44 13.26 45.63 -68.50
N ASN A 45 12.80 45.93 -67.29
CA ASN A 45 13.62 46.67 -66.34
C ASN A 45 14.43 45.62 -65.59
N GLU A 46 15.66 45.32 -66.05
CA GLU A 46 16.60 44.54 -65.25
C GLU A 46 17.02 45.41 -64.06
N PRO A 47 16.73 45.01 -62.81
CA PRO A 47 17.25 45.72 -61.66
C PRO A 47 18.78 45.60 -61.69
N ALA A 48 19.48 46.74 -61.76
CA ALA A 48 20.92 46.79 -61.55
C ALA A 48 21.22 46.26 -60.14
N ASP A 49 21.93 45.13 -60.08
CA ASP A 49 22.44 44.47 -58.89
C ASP A 49 21.60 44.66 -57.63
N ILE A 50 20.55 43.84 -57.50
CA ILE A 50 20.14 43.44 -56.17
C ILE A 50 21.27 42.53 -55.68
N GLU A 51 22.20 43.08 -54.89
CA GLU A 51 22.98 42.26 -53.98
C GLU A 51 22.00 41.31 -53.33
N SER A 52 22.17 40.01 -53.58
CA SER A 52 21.46 39.03 -52.78
C SER A 52 21.92 39.30 -51.36
N ALA A 53 21.10 40.01 -50.58
CA ALA A 53 21.10 39.80 -49.14
C ALA A 53 21.13 38.29 -48.99
N PRO A 54 22.10 37.72 -48.26
CA PRO A 54 22.23 36.28 -48.16
C PRO A 54 20.84 35.77 -47.88
N LYS A 55 20.36 34.78 -48.65
CA LYS A 55 19.22 33.99 -48.19
C LYS A 55 19.65 33.59 -46.79
N GLU A 56 19.11 34.23 -45.75
CA GLU A 56 19.13 33.67 -44.43
C GLU A 56 18.49 32.32 -44.69
N ALA A 57 19.34 31.28 -44.67
CA ALA A 57 18.86 29.93 -44.65
C ALA A 57 17.77 29.96 -43.60
N LYS A 58 16.51 29.69 -43.98
CA LYS A 58 15.43 29.50 -43.01
C LYS A 58 16.04 28.59 -41.97
N LYS A 59 16.40 29.13 -40.79
CA LYS A 59 17.02 28.36 -39.72
C LYS A 59 16.05 27.21 -39.58
N ILE A 60 16.50 26.00 -39.90
CA ILE A 60 15.66 24.82 -39.75
C ILE A 60 15.38 24.81 -38.26
N LYS A 61 14.14 25.20 -37.91
CA LYS A 61 13.72 25.24 -36.53
C LYS A 61 13.85 23.82 -36.01
N ASP A 62 14.84 23.59 -35.18
CA ASP A 62 15.16 22.27 -34.65
C ASP A 62 15.09 22.35 -33.14
N PHE A 63 14.57 21.29 -32.54
CA PHE A 63 14.40 21.20 -31.10
C PHE A 63 15.21 20.02 -30.57
N LYS A 64 15.65 20.07 -29.33
CA LYS A 64 16.22 18.89 -28.65
C LYS A 64 15.46 18.65 -27.36
N ILE A 65 15.35 17.39 -27.00
CA ILE A 65 14.76 16.96 -25.75
C ILE A 65 15.72 16.07 -24.97
N SER A 66 15.68 16.17 -23.65
CA SER A 66 16.26 15.19 -22.74
C SER A 66 15.27 14.90 -21.61
N LEU A 67 15.35 13.70 -21.07
CA LEU A 67 14.50 13.21 -20.00
C LEU A 67 15.40 12.62 -18.91
N GLU A 68 15.18 13.01 -17.68
CA GLU A 68 15.92 12.51 -16.52
C GLU A 68 14.95 12.20 -15.38
N LEU A 69 15.16 11.09 -14.67
CA LEU A 69 14.47 10.83 -13.41
C LEU A 69 15.08 11.70 -12.31
N ASP A 70 14.26 12.32 -11.45
CA ASP A 70 14.77 13.11 -10.33
C ASP A 70 15.35 12.19 -9.24
N THR A 71 16.67 11.97 -9.32
CA THR A 71 17.42 11.11 -8.40
C THR A 71 17.45 11.62 -6.95
N LYS A 72 16.97 12.84 -6.67
CA LYS A 72 16.77 13.31 -5.28
C LYS A 72 15.65 12.55 -4.58
N ILE A 73 14.68 12.05 -5.35
CA ILE A 73 13.61 11.20 -4.86
C ILE A 73 14.15 9.78 -4.75
N LYS A 74 14.16 9.24 -3.54
CA LYS A 74 14.67 7.90 -3.27
C LYS A 74 13.58 6.84 -3.14
N SER A 75 12.36 7.27 -2.85
CA SER A 75 11.23 6.37 -2.64
C SER A 75 9.90 7.03 -2.96
N ILE A 76 8.90 6.17 -3.13
CA ILE A 76 7.53 6.54 -3.43
C ILE A 76 6.59 5.73 -2.54
N VAL A 77 5.62 6.40 -1.95
CA VAL A 77 4.49 5.80 -1.24
C VAL A 77 3.20 6.24 -1.93
N PRO A 78 2.33 5.33 -2.38
CA PRO A 78 1.08 5.72 -3.03
C PRO A 78 0.24 6.59 -2.08
N PHE A 79 -0.37 7.65 -2.63
CA PHE A 79 -1.06 8.72 -1.90
C PHE A 79 -0.20 9.55 -0.93
N GLY A 80 1.10 9.28 -0.80
CA GLY A 80 1.97 10.00 0.13
C GLY A 80 1.61 9.75 1.59
N ILE A 81 1.11 8.54 1.90
CA ILE A 81 0.83 8.14 3.28
C ILE A 81 2.10 8.34 4.10
N LYS A 82 1.97 9.07 5.20
CA LYS A 82 3.08 9.41 6.08
C LYS A 82 3.67 8.17 6.72
N ASP A 83 4.93 8.24 7.11
CA ASP A 83 5.49 7.22 7.99
C ASP A 83 4.89 7.30 9.41
N PHE A 84 5.22 6.33 10.25
CA PHE A 84 4.71 6.28 11.62
C PHE A 84 5.15 7.44 12.52
N LYS A 85 6.18 8.20 12.10
CA LYS A 85 6.67 9.40 12.79
C LYS A 85 6.03 10.67 12.23
N GLU A 86 5.00 10.53 11.39
CA GLU A 86 4.27 11.61 10.71
C GLU A 86 5.13 12.40 9.71
N ASN A 87 6.25 11.84 9.24
CA ASN A 87 7.04 12.45 8.19
C ASN A 87 6.33 12.30 6.84
N GLU A 88 6.38 13.38 6.05
CA GLU A 88 5.82 13.38 4.69
C GLU A 88 6.58 12.41 3.78
N GLU A 89 5.83 11.65 2.99
CA GLU A 89 6.37 10.73 1.98
C GLU A 89 6.06 11.25 0.58
N ASN A 90 7.02 11.09 -0.33
CA ASN A 90 6.81 11.49 -1.72
C ASN A 90 5.87 10.50 -2.43
N GLN A 91 4.86 11.02 -3.12
CA GLN A 91 3.88 10.21 -3.83
C GLN A 91 4.11 10.10 -5.35
N PHE A 92 5.13 10.76 -5.89
CA PHE A 92 5.31 10.89 -7.35
C PHE A 92 6.67 10.41 -7.84
N PHE A 93 6.69 9.63 -8.92
CA PHE A 93 7.82 9.59 -9.84
C PHE A 93 7.92 10.96 -10.51
N LYS A 94 9.10 11.61 -10.43
CA LYS A 94 9.30 12.93 -11.03
C LYS A 94 10.33 12.85 -12.15
N PHE A 95 9.91 13.23 -13.35
CA PHE A 95 10.77 13.29 -14.52
C PHE A 95 11.02 14.74 -14.91
N LYS A 96 12.27 15.08 -15.16
CA LYS A 96 12.70 16.39 -15.66
C LYS A 96 12.81 16.30 -17.18
N LEU A 97 11.89 16.96 -17.86
CA LEU A 97 11.91 17.13 -19.31
C LEU A 97 12.57 18.46 -19.63
N LYS A 98 13.67 18.44 -20.38
CA LYS A 98 14.29 19.64 -20.91
C LYS A 98 14.01 19.75 -22.40
N ILE A 99 13.40 20.86 -22.80
CA ILE A 99 13.18 21.22 -24.20
C ILE A 99 14.12 22.38 -24.53
N SER A 100 14.81 22.31 -25.66
CA SER A 100 15.70 23.37 -26.14
C SER A 100 15.52 23.61 -27.63
N GLY A 101 15.99 24.78 -28.11
CA GLY A 101 15.73 25.24 -29.46
C GLY A 101 14.38 25.95 -29.53
N ASP A 102 13.59 25.66 -30.56
CA ASP A 102 12.36 26.41 -30.82
C ASP A 102 11.11 25.88 -30.10
N GLY A 103 11.27 25.03 -29.08
CA GLY A 103 10.15 24.37 -28.41
C GLY A 103 9.52 23.24 -29.25
N VAL A 104 8.42 22.67 -28.77
CA VAL A 104 7.64 21.58 -29.39
C VAL A 104 6.14 21.90 -29.45
N ASN A 105 5.37 21.28 -30.34
CA ASN A 105 3.91 21.45 -30.38
C ASN A 105 3.23 20.64 -29.27
N ASP A 106 3.68 19.41 -29.07
CA ASP A 106 3.17 18.50 -28.05
C ASP A 106 4.26 17.49 -27.63
N TRP A 107 3.99 16.81 -26.51
CA TRP A 107 4.78 15.69 -26.06
C TRP A 107 3.89 14.60 -25.44
N GLN A 108 4.40 13.38 -25.44
CA GLN A 108 3.79 12.20 -24.84
C GLN A 108 4.84 11.47 -24.01
N LEU A 109 4.54 11.14 -22.77
CA LEU A 109 5.38 10.29 -21.92
C LEU A 109 4.73 8.91 -21.81
N ASP A 110 5.48 7.87 -22.16
CA ASP A 110 5.11 6.48 -21.90
C ASP A 110 6.02 5.91 -20.80
N ILE A 111 5.43 5.25 -19.81
CA ILE A 111 6.16 4.39 -18.87
C ILE A 111 5.94 2.95 -19.28
N LYS A 112 7.02 2.21 -19.44
CA LYS A 112 7.01 0.82 -19.85
C LYS A 112 7.66 -0.06 -18.79
N GLY A 113 7.07 -1.22 -18.58
CA GLY A 113 7.71 -2.33 -17.89
C GLY A 113 7.84 -3.55 -18.80
N LYS A 114 8.17 -4.71 -18.23
CA LYS A 114 8.37 -5.96 -18.99
C LYS A 114 7.18 -6.36 -19.87
N SER A 115 5.95 -6.08 -19.42
CA SER A 115 4.71 -6.46 -20.09
C SER A 115 4.20 -5.42 -21.10
N GLY A 116 4.92 -4.32 -21.32
CA GLY A 116 4.55 -3.24 -22.23
C GLY A 116 4.31 -1.91 -21.52
N VAL A 117 3.48 -1.05 -22.14
CA VAL A 117 3.17 0.29 -21.61
C VAL A 117 2.24 0.18 -20.39
N ILE A 118 2.69 0.70 -19.26
CA ILE A 118 1.94 0.78 -17.99
C ILE A 118 1.13 2.07 -17.94
N TYR A 119 1.72 3.17 -18.41
CA TYR A 119 1.12 4.49 -18.33
C TYR A 119 1.49 5.34 -19.54
N THR A 120 0.55 6.16 -19.99
CA THR A 120 0.77 7.17 -21.02
C THR A 120 0.14 8.48 -20.55
N CYS A 121 0.89 9.58 -20.63
CA CYS A 121 0.33 10.92 -20.51
C CYS A 121 0.70 11.82 -21.68
N TYR A 122 -0.15 12.81 -21.91
CA TYR A 122 0.00 13.77 -22.99
C TYR A 122 0.14 15.17 -22.41
N SER A 123 0.87 16.02 -23.12
CA SER A 123 1.04 17.43 -22.77
C SER A 123 -0.29 18.18 -22.63
N SER A 124 -1.35 17.75 -23.33
CA SER A 124 -2.68 18.36 -23.25
C SER A 124 -3.45 18.06 -21.97
N THR A 125 -3.02 17.07 -21.18
CA THR A 125 -3.77 16.58 -19.99
C THR A 125 -3.08 16.91 -18.66
N GLN A 126 -2.00 17.69 -18.66
CA GLN A 126 -1.31 18.07 -17.43
C GLN A 126 -1.70 19.46 -16.93
N GLU A 127 -1.96 19.56 -15.63
CA GLU A 127 -1.75 20.77 -14.84
C GLU A 127 -0.28 20.76 -14.37
N LEU A 128 0.45 21.85 -14.56
CA LEU A 128 1.85 21.96 -14.17
C LEU A 128 2.02 22.92 -13.00
N ASP A 129 2.82 22.50 -12.02
CA ASP A 129 3.37 23.41 -11.02
C ASP A 129 4.38 24.36 -11.69
N GLU A 130 4.12 25.66 -11.62
CA GLU A 130 5.06 26.68 -12.11
C GLU A 130 6.35 26.66 -11.28
N VAL A 131 7.49 26.39 -11.91
CA VAL A 131 8.80 26.60 -11.28
C VAL A 131 9.11 28.09 -11.36
N ILE A 132 8.83 28.82 -10.27
CA ILE A 132 9.24 30.23 -10.14
C ILE A 132 10.77 30.29 -10.05
N VAL A 133 11.42 30.56 -11.19
CA VAL A 133 12.85 30.90 -11.21
C VAL A 133 13.00 32.33 -10.68
N THR A 134 13.29 32.48 -9.39
CA THR A 134 13.62 33.79 -8.81
C THR A 134 15.03 34.22 -9.23
N GLY A 135 15.12 34.88 -10.38
CA GLY A 135 16.31 35.67 -10.73
C GLY A 135 16.45 36.85 -9.78
N LYS A 136 17.53 36.91 -8.99
CA LYS A 136 17.85 38.07 -8.13
C LYS A 136 18.22 39.28 -9.00
N SER A 137 17.22 40.07 -9.40
CA SER A 137 17.41 41.43 -9.90
C SER A 137 17.36 42.42 -8.74
N LYS A 138 18.40 43.24 -8.59
CA LYS A 138 18.39 44.42 -7.71
C LYS A 138 17.59 45.54 -8.38
N ARG A 139 16.29 45.64 -8.11
CA ARG A 139 15.48 46.87 -8.11
C ARG A 139 14.13 46.61 -7.42
N GLY A 140 13.70 47.57 -6.61
CA GLY A 140 12.66 47.43 -5.57
C GLY A 140 11.22 47.19 -6.06
N PRO A 141 10.29 46.92 -5.13
CA PRO A 141 9.01 46.29 -5.41
C PRO A 141 7.95 47.31 -5.82
N THR A 142 7.04 46.89 -6.70
CA THR A 142 5.71 47.50 -6.81
C THR A 142 4.71 46.36 -6.94
N SER A 143 3.84 46.25 -5.94
CA SER A 143 2.77 45.28 -5.85
C SER A 143 1.62 45.67 -6.77
N SER A 144 1.07 44.71 -7.50
CA SER A 144 -0.38 44.65 -7.75
C SER A 144 -0.78 43.19 -7.89
N THR A 145 -1.67 42.79 -6.99
CA THR A 145 -2.38 41.52 -6.98
C THR A 145 -3.63 41.70 -7.82
N GLU A 146 -3.78 40.98 -8.92
CA GLU A 146 -5.07 40.71 -9.53
C GLU A 146 -5.15 39.24 -9.94
N SER A 147 -6.08 38.54 -9.30
CA SER A 147 -6.51 37.20 -9.64
C SER A 147 -7.41 37.27 -10.88
N SER A 148 -6.95 36.67 -11.98
CA SER A 148 -7.76 36.41 -13.17
C SER A 148 -7.86 34.90 -13.34
N SER A 149 -9.05 34.37 -13.15
CA SER A 149 -9.42 33.00 -13.53
C SER A 149 -9.48 32.94 -15.06
N GLU A 150 -8.47 32.33 -15.70
CA GLU A 150 -8.48 32.06 -17.13
C GLU A 150 -8.65 30.57 -17.39
N GLU A 151 -9.63 30.27 -18.23
CA GLU A 151 -9.93 28.96 -18.77
C GLU A 151 -8.70 28.37 -19.47
N THR A 152 -8.41 27.10 -19.17
CA THR A 152 -7.27 26.34 -19.69
C THR A 152 -7.41 26.05 -21.19
N SER A 153 -7.01 27.00 -22.03
CA SER A 153 -6.65 26.68 -23.41
C SER A 153 -5.26 26.05 -23.43
N SER A 154 -5.15 24.83 -23.96
CA SER A 154 -3.90 24.09 -24.09
C SER A 154 -2.82 24.95 -24.76
N PRO A 155 -1.57 24.99 -24.25
CA PRO A 155 -0.50 25.71 -24.94
C PRO A 155 -0.27 25.04 -26.29
N SER A 156 -0.59 25.75 -27.38
CA SER A 156 -0.34 25.28 -28.76
C SER A 156 1.16 25.24 -29.11
N LEU A 157 2.02 25.57 -28.16
CA LEU A 157 3.48 25.49 -28.24
C LEU A 157 4.06 25.37 -26.83
N TRP A 158 4.94 24.39 -26.61
CA TRP A 158 5.75 24.17 -25.43
C TRP A 158 7.15 24.76 -25.67
N PRO A 159 7.48 25.95 -25.11
CA PRO A 159 8.75 26.61 -25.38
C PRO A 159 9.98 25.82 -24.93
N ALA A 160 11.16 26.32 -25.30
CA ALA A 160 12.37 25.84 -24.64
C ALA A 160 12.32 26.17 -23.14
N GLY A 161 12.63 25.18 -22.31
CA GLY A 161 12.46 25.26 -20.88
C GLY A 161 12.70 23.92 -20.20
N GLU A 162 12.63 23.94 -18.87
CA GLU A 162 12.65 22.74 -18.03
C GLU A 162 11.26 22.54 -17.44
N TYR A 163 10.76 21.32 -17.51
CA TYR A 163 9.42 20.92 -17.10
C TYR A 163 9.54 19.71 -16.17
N VAL A 164 8.66 19.64 -15.18
CA VAL A 164 8.58 18.50 -14.26
C VAL A 164 7.29 17.74 -14.52
N ILE A 165 7.42 16.46 -14.82
CA ILE A 165 6.30 15.55 -15.01
C ILE A 165 6.19 14.69 -13.75
N ASN A 166 5.06 14.83 -13.04
CA ASN A 166 4.72 14.01 -11.89
C ASN A 166 3.84 12.82 -12.34
N TRP A 167 4.19 11.61 -11.91
CA TRP A 167 3.36 10.41 -12.06
C TRP A 167 3.19 9.73 -10.71
N ASP A 168 1.96 9.46 -10.31
CA ASP A 168 1.58 8.88 -9.01
C ASP A 168 1.65 7.33 -8.99
N GLY A 169 2.07 6.71 -10.10
CA GLY A 169 2.11 5.25 -10.25
C GLY A 169 0.80 4.62 -10.73
N PHE A 170 -0.28 5.40 -10.88
CA PHE A 170 -1.56 4.89 -11.38
C PHE A 170 -1.55 4.79 -12.91
N ASP A 171 -2.23 3.78 -13.44
CA ASP A 171 -2.46 3.64 -14.87
C ASP A 171 -3.54 4.63 -15.39
N ALA A 172 -3.77 4.63 -16.70
CA ALA A 172 -4.79 5.48 -17.32
C ALA A 172 -6.23 5.16 -16.88
N LYS A 173 -6.47 3.97 -16.30
CA LYS A 173 -7.76 3.57 -15.74
C LYS A 173 -7.89 3.94 -14.26
N GLY A 174 -6.88 4.59 -13.68
CA GLY A 174 -6.86 4.94 -12.26
C GLY A 174 -6.61 3.75 -11.34
N ILE A 175 -5.89 2.73 -11.83
CA ILE A 175 -5.47 1.58 -11.05
C ILE A 175 -3.99 1.70 -10.70
N TYR A 176 -3.66 1.61 -9.41
CA TYR A 176 -2.30 1.38 -8.94
C TYR A 176 -2.17 -0.08 -8.53
N ASP A 177 -1.10 -0.74 -8.94
CA ASP A 177 -0.81 -2.14 -8.59
C ASP A 177 0.67 -2.24 -8.20
N SER A 178 0.93 -2.42 -6.90
CA SER A 178 2.28 -2.41 -6.35
C SER A 178 3.16 -3.52 -6.93
N THR A 179 2.56 -4.59 -7.47
CA THR A 179 3.31 -5.73 -8.03
C THR A 179 4.05 -5.38 -9.32
N LEU A 180 3.65 -4.29 -10.00
CA LEU A 180 4.30 -3.80 -11.22
C LEU A 180 5.65 -3.12 -10.96
N PHE A 181 6.03 -2.92 -9.70
CA PHE A 181 7.22 -2.17 -9.29
C PHE A 181 8.22 -2.97 -8.44
N ASN A 182 7.88 -4.19 -8.01
CA ASN A 182 8.77 -4.93 -7.11
C ASN A 182 9.81 -5.75 -7.88
N GLY A 183 11.06 -5.29 -7.91
CA GLY A 183 12.14 -5.97 -8.63
C GLY A 183 12.05 -5.77 -10.14
N GLU A 184 11.51 -4.63 -10.56
CA GLU A 184 11.22 -4.32 -11.96
C GLU A 184 12.12 -3.20 -12.50
N ASP A 185 12.59 -3.41 -13.72
CA ASP A 185 13.28 -2.39 -14.53
C ASP A 185 12.24 -1.73 -15.44
N LEU A 186 12.19 -0.41 -15.38
CA LEU A 186 11.22 0.42 -16.09
C LEU A 186 11.93 1.39 -17.03
N GLU A 187 11.26 1.69 -18.14
CA GLU A 187 11.71 2.62 -19.17
C GLU A 187 10.69 3.75 -19.28
N ALA A 188 11.12 4.99 -19.09
CA ALA A 188 10.31 6.18 -19.38
C ALA A 188 10.74 6.77 -20.73
N VAL A 189 9.82 6.86 -21.68
CA VAL A 189 10.06 7.41 -23.02
C VAL A 189 9.23 8.65 -23.25
N ILE A 190 9.90 9.78 -23.43
CA ILE A 190 9.26 11.00 -23.91
C ILE A 190 9.35 11.06 -25.44
N THR A 191 8.22 11.29 -26.08
CA THR A 191 8.08 11.53 -27.52
C THR A 191 7.60 12.96 -27.73
N ALA A 192 8.43 13.84 -28.29
CA ALA A 192 8.04 15.22 -28.57
C ALA A 192 7.93 15.48 -30.07
N ARG A 193 6.91 16.27 -30.45
CA ARG A 193 6.51 16.47 -31.84
C ARG A 193 6.51 17.95 -32.20
N LYS A 194 7.03 18.28 -33.38
CA LYS A 194 6.95 19.63 -33.95
C LYS A 194 6.96 19.63 -35.46
N ASP A 195 6.01 20.34 -36.09
CA ASP A 195 5.95 20.55 -37.54
C ASP A 195 6.16 19.24 -38.35
N GLY A 196 5.56 18.13 -37.90
CA GLY A 196 5.69 16.80 -38.52
C GLY A 196 6.99 16.03 -38.20
N LYS A 197 7.91 16.61 -37.44
CA LYS A 197 9.10 15.92 -36.90
C LYS A 197 8.82 15.35 -35.51
N GLN A 198 9.42 14.20 -35.21
CA GLN A 198 9.36 13.56 -33.91
C GLN A 198 10.77 13.28 -33.39
N LYS A 199 10.99 13.50 -32.10
CA LYS A 199 12.20 13.06 -31.39
C LYS A 199 11.81 12.37 -30.09
N ASN A 200 12.62 11.40 -29.69
CA ASN A 200 12.41 10.65 -28.46
C ASN A 200 13.61 10.85 -27.51
N ALA A 201 13.36 10.88 -26.21
CA ALA A 201 14.37 10.71 -25.18
C ALA A 201 13.87 9.65 -24.19
N THR A 202 14.82 8.93 -23.58
CA THR A 202 14.51 7.78 -22.73
C THR A 202 15.34 7.86 -21.46
N VAL A 203 14.77 7.40 -20.34
CA VAL A 203 15.48 7.16 -19.10
C VAL A 203 15.05 5.82 -18.52
N ASP A 204 16.03 4.98 -18.19
CA ASP A 204 15.81 3.70 -17.52
C ASP A 204 15.99 3.88 -16.02
N PHE A 205 15.20 3.14 -15.24
CA PHE A 205 15.28 3.15 -13.78
C PHE A 205 14.75 1.84 -13.21
N SER A 206 15.23 1.46 -12.03
CA SER A 206 14.83 0.22 -11.39
C SER A 206 14.06 0.49 -10.10
N THR A 207 13.16 -0.44 -9.78
CA THR A 207 12.22 -0.33 -8.65
C THR A 207 12.21 -1.62 -7.83
N ASN A 208 12.09 -1.48 -6.50
CA ASN A 208 11.97 -2.61 -5.57
C ASN A 208 11.27 -2.14 -4.30
N TYR A 209 10.57 -3.01 -3.58
CA TYR A 209 10.09 -2.69 -2.24
C TYR A 209 11.25 -2.35 -1.30
N SER A 210 11.03 -1.35 -0.43
CA SER A 210 12.02 -0.94 0.57
C SER A 210 11.83 -1.59 1.93
N GLU A 211 10.59 -1.95 2.29
CA GLU A 211 10.24 -2.35 3.65
C GLU A 211 10.08 -3.87 3.78
N VAL A 212 9.12 -4.46 3.06
CA VAL A 212 8.78 -5.88 3.17
C VAL A 212 8.42 -6.51 1.83
N GLN A 213 8.44 -7.84 1.75
CA GLN A 213 8.12 -8.61 0.55
C GLN A 213 6.75 -9.34 0.63
N TRP A 214 6.10 -9.31 1.80
CA TRP A 214 4.93 -10.12 2.10
C TRP A 214 3.59 -9.40 1.95
N THR A 215 3.57 -8.12 1.58
CA THR A 215 2.33 -7.40 1.27
C THR A 215 2.38 -6.77 -0.12
N ASP A 216 1.23 -6.73 -0.79
CA ASP A 216 0.98 -5.92 -1.98
C ASP A 216 -0.29 -5.11 -1.80
N VAL A 217 -0.42 -4.02 -2.55
CA VAL A 217 -1.65 -3.25 -2.66
C VAL A 217 -2.04 -3.01 -4.10
N LYS A 218 -3.34 -3.11 -4.35
CA LYS A 218 -3.98 -2.70 -5.59
C LYS A 218 -5.09 -1.71 -5.28
N ILE A 219 -4.98 -0.51 -5.83
CA ILE A 219 -5.90 0.59 -5.54
C ILE A 219 -6.66 0.91 -6.82
N ASP A 220 -7.99 0.91 -6.74
CA ASP A 220 -8.89 1.45 -7.74
C ASP A 220 -9.45 2.78 -7.23
N ARG A 221 -8.92 3.90 -7.75
CA ARG A 221 -9.34 5.23 -7.30
C ARG A 221 -10.73 5.62 -7.79
N ASN A 222 -11.20 5.02 -8.88
CA ASN A 222 -12.53 5.29 -9.44
C ASN A 222 -13.60 4.56 -8.63
N ALA A 223 -13.36 3.29 -8.32
CA ALA A 223 -14.21 2.50 -7.44
C ALA A 223 -14.09 2.89 -5.96
N LYS A 224 -12.99 3.57 -5.60
CA LYS A 224 -12.62 3.93 -4.21
C LYS A 224 -12.39 2.70 -3.34
N ILE A 225 -11.69 1.72 -3.90
CA ILE A 225 -11.40 0.44 -3.26
C ILE A 225 -9.89 0.19 -3.23
N ILE A 226 -9.42 -0.33 -2.10
CA ILE A 226 -8.04 -0.79 -1.89
C ILE A 226 -8.10 -2.28 -1.58
N TYR A 227 -7.38 -3.07 -2.36
CA TYR A 227 -7.15 -4.49 -2.10
C TYR A 227 -5.73 -4.66 -1.57
N VAL A 228 -5.61 -5.23 -0.37
CA VAL A 228 -4.35 -5.61 0.24
C VAL A 228 -4.21 -7.11 0.14
N THR A 229 -3.08 -7.59 -0.36
CA THR A 229 -2.73 -9.03 -0.33
C THR A 229 -1.67 -9.26 0.72
N LEU A 230 -1.94 -10.09 1.73
CA LEU A 230 -0.98 -10.51 2.75
C LEU A 230 -0.50 -11.93 2.48
N ARG A 231 0.80 -12.17 2.48
CA ARG A 231 1.41 -13.48 2.30
C ARG A 231 1.85 -14.03 3.65
N VAL A 232 1.07 -14.95 4.18
CA VAL A 232 1.33 -15.63 5.47
C VAL A 232 1.95 -17.01 5.23
N ASN A 233 2.61 -17.55 6.26
CA ASN A 233 3.17 -18.90 6.24
C ASN A 233 2.63 -19.72 7.42
N LEU A 234 1.39 -20.17 7.32
CA LEU A 234 0.74 -21.02 8.30
C LEU A 234 1.11 -22.48 8.03
N THR A 235 1.50 -23.20 9.08
CA THR A 235 1.93 -24.61 9.03
C THR A 235 1.11 -25.48 9.99
N ASP A 236 1.05 -26.80 9.77
CA ASP A 236 0.33 -27.70 10.68
C ASP A 236 1.19 -27.95 11.94
N GLY A 237 0.77 -27.36 13.06
CA GLY A 237 1.38 -27.58 14.36
C GLY A 237 0.90 -28.86 15.06
N GLY A 238 0.03 -29.63 14.41
CA GLY A 238 -0.52 -30.87 14.94
C GLY A 238 -1.63 -30.64 15.96
N ALA A 239 -1.78 -31.59 16.88
CA ALA A 239 -2.81 -31.56 17.90
C ALA A 239 -2.28 -31.97 19.28
N LYS A 240 -2.78 -31.31 20.32
CA LYS A 240 -2.54 -31.62 21.74
C LYS A 240 -3.85 -32.03 22.40
N GLY A 241 -3.79 -33.04 23.28
CA GLY A 241 -4.96 -33.55 24.00
C GLY A 241 -5.72 -34.69 23.34
N LEU A 242 -5.10 -35.38 22.37
CA LEU A 242 -5.70 -36.52 21.67
C LEU A 242 -4.92 -37.82 21.86
N SER A 243 -3.88 -37.81 22.69
CA SER A 243 -2.97 -38.94 22.85
C SER A 243 -3.50 -39.94 23.88
N CYS A 244 -3.18 -41.22 23.66
CA CYS A 244 -3.33 -42.27 24.65
C CYS A 244 -1.97 -42.91 24.93
N TYR A 245 -1.65 -43.03 26.20
CA TYR A 245 -0.44 -43.63 26.70
C TYR A 245 -0.78 -44.97 27.34
N THR A 246 0.10 -45.95 27.17
CA THR A 246 0.00 -47.23 27.88
C THR A 246 1.24 -47.39 28.71
N TYR A 247 1.09 -47.54 30.02
CA TYR A 247 2.19 -47.83 30.92
C TYR A 247 1.90 -49.12 31.68
N SER A 248 2.99 -49.77 32.11
CA SER A 248 2.92 -50.91 32.99
C SER A 248 2.99 -50.41 34.43
N GLU A 249 2.12 -50.93 35.28
CA GLU A 249 2.18 -50.68 36.72
C GLU A 249 3.56 -51.10 37.29
N PRO A 250 4.20 -50.24 38.11
CA PRO A 250 5.53 -50.50 38.65
C PRO A 250 5.51 -51.67 39.62
N GLU A 251 6.63 -52.38 39.76
CA GLU A 251 6.76 -53.57 40.63
C GLU A 251 6.50 -53.27 42.11
N HIS A 252 6.76 -52.04 42.53
CA HIS A 252 6.58 -51.57 43.90
C HIS A 252 5.77 -50.27 43.92
N THR A 253 4.96 -50.09 44.96
CA THR A 253 4.24 -48.84 45.25
C THR A 253 5.22 -47.74 45.67
N LEU A 254 4.76 -46.48 45.73
CA LEU A 254 5.55 -45.35 46.23
C LEU A 254 6.02 -45.53 47.69
N SER A 255 5.36 -46.39 48.48
CA SER A 255 5.77 -46.76 49.83
C SER A 255 6.75 -47.95 49.89
N GLY A 256 7.13 -48.52 48.74
CA GLY A 256 8.07 -49.63 48.63
C GLY A 256 7.46 -51.04 48.76
N GLU A 257 6.14 -51.15 48.90
CA GLU A 257 5.45 -52.45 48.99
C GLU A 257 5.24 -53.08 47.60
N PRO A 258 5.22 -54.42 47.47
CA PRO A 258 4.92 -55.07 46.19
C PRO A 258 3.56 -54.61 45.63
N ASN A 259 3.55 -54.14 44.38
CA ASN A 259 2.32 -53.68 43.74
C ASN A 259 1.51 -54.89 43.24
N PRO A 260 0.28 -55.13 43.73
CA PRO A 260 -0.54 -56.27 43.27
C PRO A 260 -0.96 -56.15 41.79
N PHE A 261 -0.77 -54.98 41.17
CA PHE A 261 -1.08 -54.72 39.77
C PHE A 261 0.15 -54.77 38.86
N THR A 262 1.32 -55.20 39.37
CA THR A 262 2.56 -55.30 38.60
C THR A 262 2.36 -55.97 37.24
N GLY A 263 2.83 -55.33 36.17
CA GLY A 263 2.75 -55.86 34.81
C GLY A 263 1.38 -55.70 34.13
N ILE A 264 0.35 -55.19 34.83
CA ILE A 264 -0.90 -54.77 34.21
C ILE A 264 -0.62 -53.54 33.34
N LYS A 265 -1.10 -53.59 32.10
CA LYS A 265 -1.07 -52.46 31.16
C LYS A 265 -2.29 -51.59 31.37
N VAL A 266 -2.09 -50.39 31.87
CA VAL A 266 -3.15 -49.38 32.01
C VAL A 266 -3.07 -48.43 30.82
N LYS A 267 -4.20 -48.21 30.16
CA LYS A 267 -4.34 -47.21 29.09
C LYS A 267 -4.92 -45.94 29.70
N PHE A 268 -4.20 -44.83 29.54
CA PHE A 268 -4.61 -43.51 29.97
C PHE A 268 -4.59 -42.56 28.77
N CYS A 269 -5.71 -41.92 28.48
CA CYS A 269 -5.84 -40.95 27.40
C CYS A 269 -5.97 -39.53 27.95
N ASP A 270 -5.63 -38.53 27.13
CA ASP A 270 -5.69 -37.14 27.54
C ASP A 270 -7.07 -36.71 28.04
N TRP A 271 -8.16 -37.23 27.45
CA TRP A 271 -9.51 -36.96 27.92
C TRP A 271 -9.89 -37.60 29.25
N ASP A 272 -9.11 -38.55 29.76
CA ASP A 272 -9.33 -39.13 31.10
C ASP A 272 -8.92 -38.14 32.21
N LYS A 273 -8.24 -37.03 31.85
CA LYS A 273 -7.94 -35.89 32.74
C LYS A 273 -9.19 -35.06 33.08
N ILE A 274 -10.25 -35.16 32.28
CA ILE A 274 -11.46 -34.34 32.43
C ILE A 274 -12.29 -34.91 33.60
N PRO A 275 -12.60 -34.11 34.64
CA PRO A 275 -13.42 -34.58 35.75
C PRO A 275 -14.81 -35.03 35.28
N SER A 276 -15.28 -36.18 35.77
CA SER A 276 -16.62 -36.69 35.45
C SER A 276 -17.74 -35.72 35.83
N SER A 277 -17.52 -34.90 36.85
CA SER A 277 -18.45 -33.85 37.31
C SER A 277 -18.62 -32.68 36.34
N VAL A 278 -17.68 -32.44 35.42
CA VAL A 278 -17.77 -31.36 34.43
C VAL A 278 -18.33 -31.82 33.08
N ILE A 279 -18.35 -33.14 32.84
CA ILE A 279 -18.80 -33.74 31.59
C ILE A 279 -20.33 -33.65 31.47
N LYS A 280 -20.82 -33.13 30.34
CA LYS A 280 -22.24 -33.00 30.04
C LYS A 280 -22.61 -33.78 28.78
N PRO A 281 -23.77 -34.46 28.71
CA PRO A 281 -24.17 -35.21 27.52
C PRO A 281 -24.24 -34.36 26.24
N SER A 282 -24.60 -33.08 26.33
CA SER A 282 -24.66 -32.16 25.20
C SER A 282 -23.29 -31.62 24.74
N GLN A 283 -22.21 -31.94 25.47
CA GLN A 283 -20.86 -31.45 25.24
C GLN A 283 -19.90 -32.66 25.16
N PRO A 284 -19.84 -33.34 24.01
CA PRO A 284 -19.09 -34.59 23.91
C PRO A 284 -17.58 -34.34 23.98
N ILE A 285 -16.88 -35.23 24.70
CA ILE A 285 -15.42 -35.30 24.71
C ILE A 285 -14.89 -35.52 23.29
N LYS A 286 -13.88 -34.75 22.89
CA LYS A 286 -13.29 -34.83 21.56
C LYS A 286 -12.19 -35.87 21.53
N LYS A 287 -12.36 -36.97 20.81
CA LYS A 287 -11.32 -38.01 20.65
C LYS A 287 -10.53 -37.89 19.35
N THR A 288 -10.91 -36.95 18.49
CA THR A 288 -10.26 -36.57 17.24
C THR A 288 -10.34 -35.06 17.08
N ARG A 289 -9.54 -34.49 16.16
CA ARG A 289 -9.69 -33.07 15.77
C ARG A 289 -11.09 -32.83 15.20
N SER A 290 -11.75 -31.74 15.59
CA SER A 290 -12.97 -31.25 14.93
C SER A 290 -12.67 -30.41 13.69
N LYS A 291 -11.43 -29.93 13.53
CA LYS A 291 -10.93 -29.14 12.41
C LYS A 291 -9.61 -29.66 11.88
N THR A 292 -9.49 -29.76 10.56
CA THR A 292 -8.22 -30.05 9.88
C THR A 292 -7.31 -28.81 9.89
N PHE A 293 -6.05 -28.99 9.51
CA PHE A 293 -5.13 -27.86 9.33
C PHE A 293 -5.67 -26.85 8.30
N GLU A 294 -6.19 -27.31 7.16
CA GLU A 294 -6.73 -26.45 6.10
C GLU A 294 -7.88 -25.61 6.63
N GLN A 295 -8.77 -26.21 7.43
CA GLN A 295 -9.87 -25.48 8.05
C GLN A 295 -9.36 -24.43 9.05
N LEU A 296 -8.32 -24.74 9.85
CA LEU A 296 -7.71 -23.73 10.73
C LEU A 296 -7.03 -22.61 9.94
N ARG A 297 -6.32 -22.96 8.86
CA ARG A 297 -5.70 -21.98 7.96
C ARG A 297 -6.74 -21.04 7.38
N ASP A 298 -7.85 -21.59 6.88
CA ASP A 298 -8.92 -20.81 6.27
C ASP A 298 -9.58 -19.90 7.32
N LEU A 299 -9.79 -20.38 8.54
CA LEU A 299 -10.27 -19.54 9.65
C LEU A 299 -9.30 -18.40 9.99
N ALA A 300 -7.99 -18.65 10.03
CA ALA A 300 -7.00 -17.60 10.28
C ALA A 300 -7.03 -16.51 9.17
N ILE A 301 -7.14 -16.94 7.90
CA ILE A 301 -7.28 -16.05 6.74
C ILE A 301 -8.59 -15.24 6.82
N GLU A 302 -9.70 -15.89 7.16
CA GLU A 302 -10.98 -15.21 7.38
C GLU A 302 -10.90 -14.19 8.52
N GLY A 303 -10.19 -14.51 9.61
CA GLY A 303 -9.91 -13.59 10.70
C GLY A 303 -9.17 -12.34 10.22
N LEU A 304 -8.09 -12.50 9.47
CA LEU A 304 -7.37 -11.36 8.88
C LEU A 304 -8.27 -10.47 8.03
N ALA A 305 -9.04 -11.06 7.12
CA ALA A 305 -9.98 -10.31 6.29
C ALA A 305 -11.04 -9.56 7.12
N GLN A 306 -11.54 -10.22 8.19
CA GLN A 306 -12.59 -9.69 9.05
C GLN A 306 -12.12 -8.51 9.92
N TYR A 307 -10.90 -8.60 10.48
CA TYR A 307 -10.43 -7.66 11.51
C TYR A 307 -9.45 -6.61 10.97
N TRP A 308 -8.82 -6.83 9.81
CA TRP A 308 -7.93 -5.85 9.17
C TRP A 308 -8.56 -5.16 7.94
N GLY A 309 -9.67 -5.69 7.40
CA GLY A 309 -10.47 -5.01 6.38
C GLY A 309 -11.31 -3.87 6.96
N ARG A 310 -11.54 -2.80 6.18
CA ARG A 310 -12.32 -1.62 6.58
C ARG A 310 -13.25 -1.18 5.43
N ASN A 311 -14.49 -1.64 5.44
CA ASN A 311 -15.43 -1.53 4.30
C ASN A 311 -16.87 -1.12 4.68
N ALA A 312 -17.01 -0.32 5.73
CA ALA A 312 -18.26 0.17 6.32
C ALA A 312 -19.17 -0.92 6.93
N THR A 313 -19.16 -2.14 6.41
CA THR A 313 -19.83 -3.31 6.96
C THR A 313 -19.07 -3.82 8.19
N ARG A 314 -17.74 -3.79 8.11
CA ARG A 314 -16.82 -4.06 9.22
C ARG A 314 -15.86 -2.88 9.30
N GLY A 315 -15.96 -2.12 10.40
CA GLY A 315 -15.19 -0.89 10.60
C GLY A 315 -15.60 0.27 9.72
N LYS A 316 -15.16 1.45 10.11
CA LYS A 316 -15.24 2.67 9.31
C LYS A 316 -14.18 2.63 8.23
N ASN A 317 -14.56 3.08 7.04
CA ASN A 317 -13.68 3.33 5.90
C ASN A 317 -12.45 4.18 6.25
N VAL A 318 -11.45 4.17 5.38
CA VAL A 318 -10.27 5.05 5.50
C VAL A 318 -10.47 6.32 4.67
N MET A 319 -9.89 7.42 5.10
CA MET A 319 -9.91 8.69 4.37
C MET A 319 -8.50 9.01 3.88
N LEU A 320 -8.34 9.13 2.56
CA LEU A 320 -7.09 9.42 1.88
C LEU A 320 -7.31 10.63 0.97
N ASN A 321 -6.55 11.70 1.21
CA ASN A 321 -6.62 12.94 0.42
C ASN A 321 -8.06 13.48 0.23
N GLY A 322 -8.87 13.43 1.30
CA GLY A 322 -10.27 13.87 1.28
C GLY A 322 -11.27 12.90 0.65
N VAL A 323 -10.82 11.74 0.16
CA VAL A 323 -11.65 10.71 -0.45
C VAL A 323 -11.77 9.51 0.50
N VAL A 324 -12.99 8.97 0.60
CA VAL A 324 -13.28 7.79 1.43
C VAL A 324 -13.07 6.53 0.60
N PHE A 325 -12.27 5.60 1.13
CA PHE A 325 -11.95 4.31 0.51
C PHE A 325 -12.38 3.14 1.38
N GLU A 326 -12.86 2.07 0.73
CA GLU A 326 -13.00 0.75 1.33
C GLU A 326 -11.68 -0.02 1.19
N VAL A 327 -11.29 -0.74 2.23
CA VAL A 327 -10.08 -1.58 2.25
C VAL A 327 -10.47 -3.03 2.48
N PHE A 328 -10.06 -3.90 1.57
CA PHE A 328 -10.23 -5.34 1.67
C PHE A 328 -8.86 -5.99 1.86
N VAL A 329 -8.72 -6.74 2.95
CA VAL A 329 -7.51 -7.50 3.23
C VAL A 329 -7.75 -8.95 2.86
N ASN A 330 -6.91 -9.49 2.00
CA ASN A 330 -6.94 -10.89 1.57
C ASN A 330 -5.62 -11.56 1.90
N ALA A 331 -5.64 -12.56 2.77
CA ALA A 331 -4.44 -13.32 3.09
C ALA A 331 -4.32 -14.58 2.20
N VAL A 332 -3.11 -14.86 1.74
CA VAL A 332 -2.75 -16.06 0.98
C VAL A 332 -1.67 -16.81 1.73
N ASN A 333 -1.84 -18.12 1.86
CA ASN A 333 -0.85 -18.97 2.51
C ASN A 333 0.19 -19.45 1.50
N LEU A 334 1.46 -19.15 1.71
CA LEU A 334 2.58 -19.57 0.88
C LEU A 334 3.69 -20.16 1.75
N GLN A 335 4.52 -21.02 1.17
CA GLN A 335 5.67 -21.64 1.87
C GLN A 335 7.02 -21.01 1.48
N ASP A 336 7.01 -20.09 0.51
CA ASP A 336 8.19 -19.35 0.07
C ASP A 336 8.54 -18.26 1.10
N LYS A 337 9.43 -18.61 2.04
CA LYS A 337 9.90 -17.72 3.11
C LYS A 337 10.53 -16.41 2.61
N SER A 338 10.92 -16.32 1.34
CA SER A 338 11.44 -15.07 0.78
C SER A 338 10.36 -14.02 0.50
N LYS A 339 9.08 -14.43 0.52
CA LYS A 339 7.91 -13.61 0.15
C LYS A 339 6.81 -13.63 1.21
N THR A 340 7.01 -14.30 2.34
CA THR A 340 5.99 -14.41 3.39
C THR A 340 6.47 -13.73 4.67
N MET A 341 5.52 -13.49 5.57
CA MET A 341 5.81 -13.39 7.00
C MET A 341 6.46 -14.69 7.51
N ASP A 342 6.96 -14.68 8.74
CA ASP A 342 7.49 -15.89 9.37
C ASP A 342 6.45 -16.99 9.51
N ASP A 343 6.93 -18.23 9.63
CA ASP A 343 6.07 -19.38 9.77
C ASP A 343 5.43 -19.47 11.16
N ILE A 344 4.11 -19.68 11.18
CA ILE A 344 3.32 -19.78 12.40
C ILE A 344 2.58 -21.13 12.41
N PRO A 345 2.92 -22.04 13.33
CA PRO A 345 2.23 -23.32 13.46
C PRO A 345 0.82 -23.13 14.04
N LEU A 346 -0.17 -23.76 13.40
CA LEU A 346 -1.54 -23.85 13.87
C LEU A 346 -1.72 -25.13 14.68
N VAL A 347 -1.91 -25.00 16.00
CA VAL A 347 -2.01 -26.15 16.91
C VAL A 347 -3.44 -26.33 17.36
N TYR A 348 -4.00 -27.52 17.14
CA TYR A 348 -5.31 -27.88 17.67
C TYR A 348 -5.20 -28.33 19.14
N HIS A 349 -5.88 -27.66 20.04
CA HIS A 349 -5.89 -27.96 21.48
C HIS A 349 -7.25 -28.48 21.93
N THR A 350 -7.24 -29.56 22.71
CA THR A 350 -8.43 -30.10 23.38
C THR A 350 -8.03 -30.88 24.63
N ASN A 351 -9.02 -31.33 25.43
CA ASN A 351 -8.89 -32.24 26.59
C ASN A 351 -7.70 -31.97 27.53
N GLY A 352 -7.36 -30.70 27.76
CA GLY A 352 -6.16 -30.35 28.50
C GLY A 352 -6.06 -28.86 28.68
N ASP A 353 -4.87 -28.40 29.06
CA ASP A 353 -4.62 -26.98 29.29
C ASP A 353 -4.83 -26.16 28.01
N SER A 354 -5.36 -24.95 28.20
CA SER A 354 -5.54 -23.98 27.13
C SER A 354 -4.21 -23.72 26.43
N GLY A 355 -4.19 -23.89 25.12
CA GLY A 355 -3.08 -23.45 24.29
C GLY A 355 -2.99 -21.94 24.30
N ARG A 356 -1.80 -21.41 24.58
CA ARG A 356 -1.48 -19.99 24.43
C ARG A 356 -1.13 -19.73 22.97
N SER A 357 -1.74 -18.71 22.39
CA SER A 357 -1.27 -18.16 21.12
C SER A 357 -0.24 -17.07 21.41
N GLY A 358 0.66 -16.89 20.45
CA GLY A 358 1.63 -15.83 20.47
C GLY A 358 2.25 -15.73 19.09
N ASN A 359 2.45 -14.50 18.65
CA ASN A 359 3.38 -14.19 17.58
C ASN A 359 3.97 -12.81 17.83
N THR A 360 4.96 -12.74 18.70
CA THR A 360 5.74 -11.52 18.98
C THR A 360 6.55 -11.04 17.78
N GLY A 361 6.32 -11.55 16.56
CA GLY A 361 6.84 -11.09 15.27
C GLY A 361 8.35 -10.93 15.14
N GLY A 362 9.12 -11.89 15.70
CA GLY A 362 10.59 -11.95 15.62
C GLY A 362 11.19 -12.10 14.21
N SER A 363 10.39 -11.88 13.16
CA SER A 363 10.72 -11.97 11.73
C SER A 363 11.43 -10.75 11.19
N TYR A 364 11.11 -9.56 11.72
CA TYR A 364 11.51 -8.31 11.11
C TYR A 364 12.83 -7.82 11.70
N LYS A 365 13.90 -7.94 10.93
CA LYS A 365 15.26 -7.47 11.28
C LYS A 365 15.32 -5.94 11.33
N ASP A 366 14.78 -5.34 12.38
CA ASP A 366 14.92 -3.89 12.65
C ASP A 366 16.27 -3.55 13.32
N ASN A 367 17.09 -4.57 13.62
CA ASN A 367 18.37 -4.49 14.34
C ASN A 367 18.21 -4.10 15.82
N ASN A 368 17.02 -4.26 16.38
CA ASN A 368 16.82 -4.18 17.81
C ASN A 368 17.45 -5.40 18.50
N LEU A 369 17.93 -5.20 19.74
CA LEU A 369 18.60 -6.24 20.53
C LEU A 369 17.70 -7.46 20.77
N ASP A 370 16.38 -7.24 20.73
CA ASP A 370 15.34 -8.21 21.01
C ASP A 370 15.23 -9.31 19.95
N ASP A 371 15.59 -9.05 18.68
CA ASP A 371 15.69 -10.06 17.60
C ASP A 371 16.68 -11.19 17.99
N ASN A 372 17.73 -10.85 18.73
CA ASN A 372 18.71 -11.81 19.22
C ASN A 372 18.22 -12.52 20.50
N ILE A 373 17.44 -11.84 21.34
CA ILE A 373 16.87 -12.40 22.57
C ILE A 373 15.83 -13.49 22.26
N MET A 374 15.09 -13.38 21.15
CA MET A 374 14.15 -14.41 20.70
C MET A 374 14.79 -15.76 20.40
N ASN A 375 16.05 -15.76 19.97
CA ASN A 375 16.79 -16.99 19.72
C ASN A 375 17.39 -17.62 21.00
N LEU A 376 17.36 -16.90 22.12
CA LEU A 376 18.11 -17.24 23.34
C LEU A 376 17.24 -17.70 24.52
N ILE A 377 15.91 -17.55 24.45
CA ILE A 377 15.05 -17.81 25.61
C ILE A 377 13.88 -18.75 25.29
N PRO A 378 14.02 -20.07 25.53
CA PRO A 378 12.87 -20.93 25.72
C PRO A 378 12.18 -20.59 27.06
N ASP A 379 10.84 -20.62 27.08
CA ASP A 379 9.99 -20.58 28.28
C ASP A 379 9.72 -19.23 29.00
N THR A 380 10.02 -18.05 28.42
CA THR A 380 9.60 -16.75 29.00
C THR A 380 8.24 -16.20 28.54
N GLY A 381 7.45 -17.00 27.82
CA GLY A 381 6.12 -16.58 27.33
C GLY A 381 6.12 -15.98 25.92
N VAL A 382 7.27 -15.99 25.24
CA VAL A 382 7.37 -15.86 23.79
C VAL A 382 6.97 -17.21 23.19
N VAL A 383 5.72 -17.32 22.75
CA VAL A 383 5.21 -18.48 22.00
C VAL A 383 5.07 -18.02 20.55
N GLN A 384 5.48 -18.83 19.58
CA GLN A 384 5.20 -18.61 18.16
C GLN A 384 4.29 -19.74 17.67
N GLN A 385 2.98 -19.59 17.92
CA GLN A 385 1.95 -20.51 17.46
C GLN A 385 0.57 -19.86 17.54
N LEU A 386 -0.39 -20.37 16.75
CA LEU A 386 -1.80 -20.08 16.92
C LEU A 386 -2.53 -21.30 17.47
N SER A 387 -3.15 -21.14 18.63
CA SER A 387 -3.85 -22.22 19.33
C SER A 387 -5.35 -22.20 19.04
N TYR A 388 -5.85 -23.26 18.40
CA TYR A 388 -7.28 -23.50 18.27
C TYR A 388 -7.77 -24.32 19.47
N ASN A 389 -8.36 -23.65 20.47
CA ASN A 389 -8.88 -24.29 21.68
C ASN A 389 -10.33 -24.73 21.49
N ALA A 390 -10.60 -26.05 21.49
CA ALA A 390 -11.93 -26.61 21.25
C ALA A 390 -12.24 -27.82 22.14
N GLY A 391 -13.51 -27.98 22.52
CA GLY A 391 -13.96 -29.00 23.46
C GLY A 391 -13.62 -28.65 24.90
N TYR A 392 -13.36 -29.66 25.74
CA TYR A 392 -12.99 -29.42 27.14
C TYR A 392 -11.57 -28.87 27.24
N ILE A 393 -11.45 -27.66 27.76
CA ILE A 393 -10.19 -26.95 27.96
C ILE A 393 -10.08 -26.51 29.41
N LYS A 394 -8.91 -26.74 30.01
CA LYS A 394 -8.56 -26.31 31.37
C LYS A 394 -7.88 -24.94 31.32
N ASN A 395 -8.43 -23.99 32.07
CA ASN A 395 -7.87 -22.66 32.27
C ASN A 395 -7.25 -22.58 33.66
N ASP A 396 -6.25 -21.72 33.86
CA ASP A 396 -5.56 -21.54 35.15
C ASP A 396 -6.37 -20.67 36.16
N TRP A 397 -7.67 -20.96 36.28
CA TRP A 397 -8.57 -20.20 37.14
C TRP A 397 -8.60 -20.80 38.55
N LYS A 398 -7.94 -20.12 39.49
CA LYS A 398 -7.92 -20.50 40.90
C LYS A 398 -9.32 -20.43 41.52
N ASN A 399 -9.66 -21.43 42.33
CA ASN A 399 -10.93 -21.52 43.08
C ASN A 399 -12.20 -21.58 42.22
N ASP A 400 -12.09 -21.97 40.95
CA ASP A 400 -13.24 -22.17 40.08
C ASP A 400 -14.01 -23.46 40.42
N LYS A 401 -15.35 -23.41 40.39
CA LYS A 401 -16.22 -24.54 40.75
C LYS A 401 -16.11 -25.74 39.79
N LEU A 402 -15.57 -25.53 38.59
CA LEU A 402 -15.35 -26.57 37.59
C LEU A 402 -13.84 -26.87 37.43
N ASP A 403 -13.01 -26.51 38.41
CA ASP A 403 -11.55 -26.69 38.37
C ASP A 403 -10.91 -26.10 37.10
N GLY A 404 -11.43 -24.95 36.64
CA GLY A 404 -10.95 -24.25 35.45
C GLY A 404 -11.40 -24.87 34.12
N TRP A 405 -12.12 -26.00 34.13
CA TRP A 405 -12.60 -26.64 32.91
C TRP A 405 -13.80 -25.90 32.32
N ARG A 406 -13.74 -25.62 31.02
CA ARG A 406 -14.84 -25.10 30.21
C ARG A 406 -14.90 -25.83 28.88
N TYR A 407 -16.10 -25.89 28.30
CA TYR A 407 -16.29 -26.45 26.97
C TYR A 407 -16.34 -25.33 25.95
N TYR A 408 -15.45 -25.38 24.97
CA TYR A 408 -15.37 -24.46 23.84
C TYR A 408 -16.07 -25.08 22.63
N ASP A 409 -17.15 -24.47 22.20
CA ASP A 409 -17.99 -24.95 21.11
C ASP A 409 -17.35 -24.60 19.75
N ASP A 410 -17.36 -25.54 18.79
CA ASP A 410 -16.89 -25.32 17.41
C ASP A 410 -17.91 -24.51 16.57
N ILE A 411 -18.43 -23.43 17.14
CA ILE A 411 -19.42 -22.56 16.51
C ILE A 411 -18.83 -21.19 16.24
N ASP A 412 -19.25 -20.58 15.14
CA ASP A 412 -18.96 -19.18 14.84
C ASP A 412 -20.08 -18.32 15.43
N ASN A 413 -19.98 -18.07 16.74
CA ASN A 413 -20.97 -17.31 17.49
C ASN A 413 -20.23 -16.26 18.32
N GLY A 414 -19.96 -15.11 17.70
CA GLY A 414 -19.22 -13.96 18.25
C GLY A 414 -19.88 -13.26 19.44
N SER A 415 -20.70 -13.95 20.21
CA SER A 415 -21.25 -13.49 21.49
C SER A 415 -20.82 -14.40 22.65
N SER A 416 -20.26 -15.58 22.39
CA SER A 416 -19.78 -16.47 23.44
C SER A 416 -18.27 -16.34 23.61
N PRO A 417 -17.75 -16.15 24.84
CA PRO A 417 -16.32 -16.25 25.10
C PRO A 417 -15.77 -17.67 24.89
N TYR A 418 -16.65 -18.66 24.72
CA TYR A 418 -16.33 -20.07 24.46
C TYR A 418 -16.61 -20.50 23.02
N ALA A 419 -16.84 -19.56 22.09
CA ALA A 419 -16.94 -19.87 20.66
C ALA A 419 -15.54 -20.03 20.04
N ALA A 420 -15.10 -21.27 19.87
CA ALA A 420 -13.74 -21.59 19.42
C ALA A 420 -13.40 -20.96 18.06
N ILE A 421 -14.35 -20.92 17.13
CA ILE A 421 -14.13 -20.35 15.79
C ILE A 421 -13.91 -18.84 15.88
N SER A 422 -14.84 -18.10 16.49
CA SER A 422 -14.76 -16.63 16.54
C SER A 422 -13.51 -16.18 17.32
N LYS A 423 -13.18 -16.88 18.43
CA LYS A 423 -11.98 -16.59 19.19
C LYS A 423 -10.69 -16.87 18.43
N PHE A 424 -10.63 -17.98 17.69
CA PHE A 424 -9.46 -18.27 16.88
C PHE A 424 -9.26 -17.26 15.74
N LYS A 425 -10.34 -16.80 15.08
CA LYS A 425 -10.27 -15.74 14.07
C LYS A 425 -9.72 -14.43 14.65
N GLU A 426 -10.24 -14.02 15.81
CA GLU A 426 -9.80 -12.84 16.55
C GLU A 426 -8.32 -12.93 16.93
N THR A 427 -7.92 -14.04 17.57
CA THR A 427 -6.53 -14.27 17.97
C THR A 427 -5.61 -14.34 16.76
N ALA A 428 -5.97 -15.05 15.70
CA ALA A 428 -5.15 -15.11 14.49
C ALA A 428 -4.88 -13.72 13.90
N ALA A 429 -5.91 -12.87 13.84
CA ALA A 429 -5.76 -11.52 13.35
C ALA A 429 -4.92 -10.62 14.27
N HIS A 430 -5.01 -10.81 15.59
CA HIS A 430 -4.19 -10.09 16.56
C HIS A 430 -2.71 -10.51 16.47
N GLU A 431 -2.43 -11.81 16.55
CA GLU A 431 -1.06 -12.32 16.58
C GLU A 431 -0.32 -12.06 15.26
N ILE A 432 -0.95 -12.28 14.11
CA ILE A 432 -0.36 -11.94 12.81
C ILE A 432 -0.23 -10.42 12.66
N GLY A 433 -1.11 -9.65 13.32
CA GLY A 433 -1.05 -8.20 13.41
C GLY A 433 0.25 -7.65 13.98
N HIS A 434 0.93 -8.40 14.85
CA HIS A 434 2.23 -8.00 15.36
C HIS A 434 3.32 -7.94 14.28
N GLU A 435 3.25 -8.74 13.20
CA GLU A 435 4.18 -8.60 12.06
C GLU A 435 4.01 -7.25 11.37
N ILE A 436 2.75 -6.85 11.21
CA ILE A 436 2.37 -5.60 10.56
C ILE A 436 2.84 -4.42 11.40
N LEU A 437 2.54 -4.44 12.71
CA LEU A 437 2.95 -3.38 13.61
C LEU A 437 4.47 -3.27 13.73
N GLN A 438 5.20 -4.38 13.71
CA GLN A 438 6.66 -4.35 13.79
C GLN A 438 7.29 -3.76 12.54
N ALA A 439 6.85 -4.20 11.36
CA ALA A 439 7.37 -3.68 10.12
C ALA A 439 7.10 -2.17 9.97
N TYR A 440 5.95 -1.68 10.45
CA TYR A 440 5.56 -0.29 10.28
C TYR A 440 5.97 0.64 11.44
N TYR A 441 5.80 0.23 12.69
CA TYR A 441 6.05 1.05 13.90
C TYR A 441 7.29 0.63 14.69
N GLY A 442 7.79 -0.60 14.49
CA GLY A 442 8.91 -1.19 15.23
C GLY A 442 8.50 -2.10 16.39
N THR A 443 9.48 -2.88 16.87
CA THR A 443 9.33 -3.94 17.90
C THR A 443 8.61 -3.47 19.16
N THR A 444 9.10 -2.40 19.79
CA THR A 444 8.52 -1.87 21.04
C THR A 444 7.04 -1.55 20.92
N PHE A 445 6.63 -0.91 19.83
CA PHE A 445 5.26 -0.49 19.63
C PHE A 445 4.31 -1.70 19.51
N SER A 446 4.76 -2.73 18.81
CA SER A 446 4.03 -3.99 18.66
C SER A 446 3.91 -4.75 19.99
N TRP A 447 5.02 -5.00 20.68
CA TRP A 447 5.06 -5.84 21.89
C TRP A 447 4.40 -5.18 23.10
N GLN A 448 4.41 -3.85 23.16
CA GLN A 448 3.68 -3.11 24.18
C GLN A 448 2.22 -2.87 23.81
N HIS A 449 1.70 -3.50 22.75
CA HIS A 449 0.32 -3.37 22.31
C HIS A 449 -0.08 -1.89 22.18
N LYS A 450 0.74 -1.13 21.44
CA LYS A 450 0.63 0.32 21.29
C LYS A 450 0.71 1.10 22.60
N GLY A 451 1.49 0.59 23.54
CA GLY A 451 1.68 1.17 24.88
C GLY A 451 0.61 0.79 25.89
N SER A 452 -0.38 -0.04 25.54
CA SER A 452 -1.41 -0.51 26.49
C SER A 452 -0.90 -1.62 27.43
N SER A 453 0.23 -2.26 27.11
CA SER A 453 0.88 -3.27 27.94
C SER A 453 2.35 -2.94 28.23
N TYR A 454 2.91 -3.59 29.25
CA TYR A 454 4.35 -3.62 29.46
C TYR A 454 5.08 -4.37 28.35
N TYR A 455 6.39 -4.18 28.23
CA TYR A 455 7.20 -4.88 27.23
C TYR A 455 7.35 -6.37 27.57
N LEU A 456 7.66 -6.66 28.83
CA LEU A 456 7.62 -7.99 29.42
C LEU A 456 7.08 -7.85 30.84
N PRO A 457 6.13 -8.70 31.27
CA PRO A 457 5.61 -9.91 30.60
C PRO A 457 4.42 -9.67 29.64
N GLN A 458 4.22 -8.44 29.17
CA GLN A 458 3.06 -8.02 28.35
C GLN A 458 1.70 -7.98 29.08
N ASN A 459 1.71 -7.86 30.40
CA ASN A 459 0.50 -7.53 31.15
C ASN A 459 0.04 -6.09 30.83
N THR A 460 -1.26 -5.83 30.93
CA THR A 460 -1.81 -4.48 30.78
C THR A 460 -1.17 -3.50 31.76
N LYS A 461 -0.94 -2.28 31.30
CA LYS A 461 -0.50 -1.18 32.17
C LYS A 461 -1.66 -0.71 33.06
N PRO A 462 -1.39 -0.12 34.22
CA PRO A 462 -2.42 0.58 34.98
C PRO A 462 -3.00 1.76 34.18
N ILE A 463 -4.27 2.07 34.44
CA ILE A 463 -4.92 3.28 33.92
C ILE A 463 -4.19 4.50 34.50
N LYS A 464 -4.16 5.60 33.74
CA LYS A 464 -3.54 6.85 34.18
C LYS A 464 -4.10 7.29 35.54
N GLY A 465 -3.23 7.30 36.55
CA GLY A 465 -3.58 7.66 37.94
C GLY A 465 -3.49 6.47 38.91
N ASP A 466 -3.55 5.24 38.41
CA ASP A 466 -3.63 4.01 39.22
C ASP A 466 -2.27 3.29 39.36
N LYS A 467 -1.17 3.98 39.02
CA LYS A 467 0.18 3.43 39.08
C LYS A 467 0.57 3.16 40.55
N THR A 468 1.07 1.97 40.80
CA THR A 468 1.68 1.54 42.06
C THR A 468 3.21 1.67 41.98
N ILE A 469 3.90 1.49 43.10
CA ILE A 469 5.36 1.54 43.11
C ILE A 469 6.00 0.42 42.27
N ILE A 470 5.32 -0.73 42.14
CA ILE A 470 5.80 -1.90 41.39
C ILE A 470 5.89 -1.58 39.89
N ASP A 471 4.95 -0.78 39.39
CA ASP A 471 4.82 -0.44 37.97
C ASP A 471 6.03 0.35 37.42
N TYR A 472 6.80 1.00 38.29
CA TYR A 472 8.03 1.71 37.93
C TYR A 472 9.25 0.79 37.75
N PHE A 473 9.15 -0.47 38.15
CA PHE A 473 10.22 -1.47 38.03
C PHE A 473 9.99 -2.48 36.91
N ILE A 474 8.83 -2.42 36.23
CA ILE A 474 8.52 -3.27 35.09
C ILE A 474 9.05 -2.60 33.81
N PRO A 475 9.73 -3.33 32.90
CA PRO A 475 10.20 -2.77 31.63
C PRO A 475 9.08 -2.11 30.81
N ASP A 476 9.18 -0.79 30.65
CA ASP A 476 8.27 0.04 29.85
C ASP A 476 9.07 1.03 29.00
N PHE A 477 9.06 0.82 27.68
CA PHE A 477 9.73 1.68 26.71
C PHE A 477 8.77 2.68 26.04
N MET A 478 7.49 2.68 26.44
CA MET A 478 6.46 3.63 26.02
C MET A 478 5.85 4.31 27.26
N SER A 479 6.69 4.82 28.16
CA SER A 479 6.30 5.33 29.49
C SER A 479 5.30 6.51 29.48
N GLU A 480 5.18 7.19 28.34
CA GLU A 480 4.23 8.27 28.07
C GLU A 480 2.79 7.77 27.89
N SER A 481 2.61 6.47 27.61
CA SER A 481 1.32 5.81 27.48
C SER A 481 0.84 5.21 28.81
N SER A 482 -0.43 4.81 28.87
CA SER A 482 -1.05 4.14 30.01
C SER A 482 -1.99 3.06 29.53
N GLY A 483 -2.40 2.17 30.43
CA GLY A 483 -3.48 1.23 30.14
C GLY A 483 -4.82 1.93 29.98
N GLU A 484 -5.77 1.22 29.40
CA GLU A 484 -7.10 1.73 29.13
C GLU A 484 -8.17 0.64 29.37
N GLU A 485 -9.40 1.08 29.59
CA GLU A 485 -10.58 0.20 29.55
C GLU A 485 -11.13 0.13 28.12
N TYR A 486 -11.86 -0.95 27.82
CA TYR A 486 -12.60 -1.06 26.57
C TYR A 486 -13.46 0.19 26.35
N PRO A 487 -13.35 0.84 25.18
CA PRO A 487 -14.10 2.06 24.92
C PRO A 487 -15.60 1.74 24.86
N LYS A 488 -16.42 2.56 25.52
CA LYS A 488 -17.88 2.36 25.59
C LYS A 488 -18.60 2.58 24.26
N ASN A 489 -18.00 3.37 23.37
CA ASN A 489 -18.56 3.72 22.06
C ASN A 489 -17.45 3.69 21.00
N GLY A 490 -17.83 3.52 19.73
CA GLY A 490 -16.90 3.50 18.61
C GLY A 490 -16.16 2.17 18.46
N GLU A 491 -15.09 2.19 17.68
CA GLU A 491 -14.27 1.01 17.40
C GLU A 491 -13.37 0.69 18.60
N ILE A 492 -13.00 -0.59 18.71
CA ILE A 492 -12.05 -1.10 19.69
C ILE A 492 -10.83 -1.56 18.91
N ASP A 493 -9.66 -1.09 19.30
CA ASP A 493 -8.42 -1.40 18.62
C ASP A 493 -8.05 -2.87 18.88
N LEU A 494 -7.99 -3.66 17.81
CA LEU A 494 -7.62 -5.08 17.86
C LEU A 494 -6.29 -5.28 18.57
N MET A 495 -5.33 -4.37 18.40
CA MET A 495 -3.94 -4.55 18.80
C MET A 495 -3.63 -4.03 20.21
N LYS A 496 -4.65 -3.58 20.95
CA LYS A 496 -4.49 -3.11 22.34
C LYS A 496 -5.03 -4.11 23.35
N TYR A 497 -4.42 -4.10 24.53
CA TYR A 497 -4.94 -4.78 25.71
C TYR A 497 -5.70 -3.81 26.61
N TYR A 498 -6.73 -4.35 27.26
CA TYR A 498 -7.69 -3.57 28.04
C TYR A 498 -7.82 -4.15 29.45
N ASN A 499 -7.95 -3.29 30.45
CA ASN A 499 -7.94 -3.66 31.88
C ASN A 499 -9.24 -4.31 32.39
N ASN A 500 -10.31 -4.26 31.60
CA ASN A 500 -11.61 -4.82 31.96
C ASN A 500 -12.00 -5.94 31.00
N THR A 501 -12.96 -6.77 31.40
CA THR A 501 -13.47 -7.85 30.55
C THR A 501 -14.33 -7.26 29.42
N PRO A 502 -14.15 -7.71 28.15
CA PRO A 502 -15.00 -7.24 27.06
C PRO A 502 -16.45 -7.69 27.28
N ASN A 503 -17.41 -6.84 26.97
CA ASN A 503 -18.79 -7.26 26.83
C ASN A 503 -18.92 -8.13 25.56
N PRO A 504 -19.70 -9.22 25.54
CA PRO A 504 -20.01 -9.94 24.30
C PRO A 504 -20.35 -9.06 23.08
N VAL A 505 -21.06 -7.94 23.26
CA VAL A 505 -21.40 -7.02 22.15
C VAL A 505 -20.18 -6.23 21.63
N ASP A 506 -19.08 -6.20 22.37
CA ASP A 506 -17.86 -5.49 21.98
C ASP A 506 -17.12 -6.22 20.85
N GLN A 507 -17.35 -7.53 20.68
CA GLN A 507 -16.71 -8.31 19.62
C GLN A 507 -17.00 -7.78 18.22
N THR A 508 -18.16 -7.15 17.99
CA THR A 508 -18.49 -6.57 16.68
C THR A 508 -17.80 -5.23 16.43
N ARG A 509 -17.21 -4.61 17.46
CA ARG A 509 -16.52 -3.32 17.40
C ARG A 509 -15.00 -3.47 17.33
N LEU A 510 -14.49 -4.67 17.62
CA LEU A 510 -13.08 -5.00 17.57
C LEU A 510 -12.56 -5.03 16.12
N ILE A 511 -11.56 -4.22 15.84
CA ILE A 511 -11.00 -4.05 14.49
C ILE A 511 -9.61 -3.39 14.57
N ALA A 512 -8.72 -3.68 13.63
CA ALA A 512 -7.42 -3.01 13.52
C ALA A 512 -7.62 -1.50 13.33
N ASP A 513 -6.77 -0.68 13.97
CA ASP A 513 -6.90 0.78 13.87
C ASP A 513 -6.68 1.25 12.42
N LYS A 514 -7.30 2.37 12.05
CA LYS A 514 -7.20 2.91 10.69
C LYS A 514 -5.74 3.15 10.29
N ASN A 515 -4.90 3.59 11.23
CA ASN A 515 -3.52 3.93 10.95
C ASN A 515 -2.68 2.67 10.71
N ASP A 516 -3.00 1.55 11.38
CA ASP A 516 -2.35 0.27 11.12
C ASP A 516 -2.67 -0.22 9.71
N VAL A 517 -3.94 -0.07 9.30
CA VAL A 517 -4.39 -0.45 7.96
C VAL A 517 -3.76 0.43 6.89
N LEU A 518 -3.55 1.73 7.15
CA LEU A 518 -2.76 2.60 6.27
C LEU A 518 -1.28 2.20 6.24
N GLY A 519 -0.75 1.68 7.36
CA GLY A 519 0.58 1.09 7.43
C GLY A 519 0.80 -0.03 6.41
N LEU A 520 -0.22 -0.84 6.11
CA LEU A 520 -0.13 -1.88 5.06
C LEU A 520 0.13 -1.32 3.66
N ILE A 521 -0.37 -0.11 3.39
CA ILE A 521 -0.13 0.60 2.12
C ILE A 521 1.26 1.25 2.14
N TRP A 522 1.67 1.80 3.29
CA TRP A 522 3.03 2.34 3.44
C TRP A 522 4.10 1.26 3.28
N LEU A 523 3.85 0.04 3.78
CA LEU A 523 4.77 -1.09 3.68
C LEU A 523 5.06 -1.54 2.25
N THR A 524 4.24 -1.14 1.26
CA THR A 524 4.55 -1.35 -0.17
C THR A 524 5.40 -0.23 -0.78
N LYS A 525 6.08 0.57 0.05
CA LYS A 525 6.96 1.67 -0.37
C LYS A 525 7.98 1.18 -1.40
N ILE A 526 8.06 1.92 -2.50
CA ILE A 526 8.94 1.60 -3.63
C ILE A 526 10.20 2.43 -3.50
N LYS A 527 11.36 1.79 -3.55
CA LYS A 527 12.67 2.45 -3.69
C LYS A 527 13.03 2.59 -5.16
N LEU A 528 13.57 3.75 -5.51
CA LEU A 528 14.11 4.05 -6.84
C LEU A 528 15.63 3.82 -6.85
N LYS A 529 16.14 3.21 -7.92
CA LYS A 529 17.56 2.95 -8.13
C LYS A 529 17.99 3.31 -9.54
#